data_AF-A0A136MUG1-F1
#
_entry.id   AF-A0A136MUG1-F1
#
_cell.length_a   1.000
_cell.length_b   1.000
_cell.length_c   1.000
_cell.angle_alpha   90.00
_cell.angle_beta   90.00
_cell.angle_gamma   90.00
#
_symmetry.space_group_name_H-M   'P 1'
#
loop_
_entity.id
_entity.type
_entity.pdbx_description
1 polymer ?
#
loop_
_entity_poly.entity_id
_entity_poly.type
_entity_poly.pdbx_seq_one_letter_code
_entity_poly.pdbx_strand_id
1 'polypeptide(L)'
;MLKKLIQTDKNNLAALFTRVAIAIAVFPHGAQKLLGWYGGGGFEKTMYFMTQIKNLPWILGFLVIIIEFFGVILLAAGLHTRLMALFFSFKFHRYHHSRYLGQWFFYELGRCRR
;
A
#
# COMPACT_ATOMS: atom_id res chain seq x y z
N MET A 1 1.60 27.70 11.22
CA MET A 1 2.01 26.39 11.79
C MET A 1 1.73 25.19 10.88
N LEU A 2 0.66 25.18 10.05
CA LEU A 2 0.41 24.11 9.06
C LEU A 2 1.56 23.85 8.07
N LYS A 3 2.30 24.89 7.65
CA LYS A 3 3.44 24.73 6.74
C LYS A 3 4.53 23.80 7.26
N LYS A 4 4.79 23.75 8.58
CA LYS A 4 5.75 22.81 9.20
C LYS A 4 5.24 21.36 9.23
N LEU A 5 3.92 21.15 9.17
CA LEU A 5 3.33 19.81 9.10
C LEU A 5 3.38 19.24 7.67
N ILE A 6 3.36 20.11 6.67
CA ILE A 6 3.33 19.73 5.25
C ILE A 6 4.75 19.76 4.63
N GLN A 7 5.64 20.64 5.08
CA GLN A 7 7.00 20.74 4.55
C GLN A 7 7.90 19.63 5.11
N THR A 8 8.41 18.82 4.19
CA THR A 8 9.58 17.98 4.42
C THR A 8 10.83 18.83 4.29
N ASP A 9 11.74 18.69 5.25
CA ASP A 9 13.06 19.31 5.19
C ASP A 9 13.87 18.71 4.04
N LYS A 10 14.15 19.51 3.00
CA LYS A 10 14.85 19.06 1.79
C LYS A 10 16.32 18.71 2.06
N ASN A 11 16.88 19.20 3.16
CA ASN A 11 18.28 18.97 3.53
C ASN A 11 18.50 17.63 4.23
N ASN A 12 17.44 16.89 4.53
CA ASN A 12 17.55 15.58 5.18
C ASN A 12 17.56 14.46 4.13
N LEU A 13 18.74 14.22 3.54
CA LEU A 13 18.98 13.15 2.57
C LEU A 13 18.60 11.77 3.13
N ALA A 14 18.84 11.52 4.42
CA ALA A 14 18.46 10.26 5.07
C ALA A 14 16.94 10.02 5.00
N ALA A 15 16.13 11.06 5.26
CA ALA A 15 14.67 10.96 5.15
C ALA A 15 14.20 10.70 3.71
N LEU A 16 14.94 11.20 2.71
CA LEU A 16 14.64 11.00 1.29
C LEU A 16 14.94 9.55 0.88
N PHE A 17 16.11 9.03 1.26
CA PHE A 17 16.47 7.62 1.05
C PHE A 17 15.48 6.67 1.70
N THR A 18 15.09 6.90 2.96
CA THR A 18 14.12 6.04 3.64
C THR A 18 12.76 6.02 2.93
N ARG A 19 12.28 7.15 2.42
CA ARG A 19 11.01 7.21 1.67
C ARG A 19 11.05 6.43 0.38
N VAL A 20 12.12 6.61 -0.39
CA VAL A 20 12.29 5.92 -1.67
C VAL A 20 12.45 4.41 -1.43
N ALA A 21 13.22 4.01 -0.42
CA ALA A 21 13.39 2.60 -0.05
C ALA A 21 12.06 1.95 0.35
N ILE A 22 11.29 2.61 1.22
CA ILE A 22 9.94 2.13 1.60
C ILE A 22 9.03 2.10 0.38
N ALA A 23 9.10 3.12 -0.48
CA ALA A 23 8.24 3.20 -1.64
C ALA A 23 8.50 2.06 -2.62
N ILE A 24 9.77 1.79 -2.94
CA ILE A 24 10.14 0.67 -3.81
C ILE A 24 9.74 -0.67 -3.19
N ALA A 25 9.89 -0.84 -1.88
CA ALA A 25 9.50 -2.08 -1.21
C ALA A 25 7.98 -2.32 -1.22
N VAL A 26 7.16 -1.27 -1.11
CA VAL A 26 5.69 -1.37 -1.00
C VAL A 26 4.98 -1.23 -2.36
N PHE A 27 5.61 -0.60 -3.36
CA PHE A 27 5.03 -0.33 -4.68
C PHE A 27 4.54 -1.59 -5.43
N PRO A 28 5.29 -2.71 -5.46
CA PRO A 28 4.82 -3.95 -6.06
C PRO A 28 3.47 -4.41 -5.48
N HIS A 29 3.21 -4.12 -4.21
CA HIS A 29 1.96 -4.51 -3.57
C HIS A 29 0.74 -3.71 -4.07
N GLY A 30 0.90 -2.40 -4.26
CA GLY A 30 -0.13 -1.57 -4.90
C GLY A 30 -0.37 -2.01 -6.34
N ALA A 31 0.70 -2.33 -7.06
CA ALA A 31 0.64 -2.83 -8.43
C ALA A 31 -0.05 -4.20 -8.56
N GLN A 32 0.16 -5.13 -7.62
CA GLN A 32 -0.55 -6.42 -7.59
C GLN A 32 -2.07 -6.25 -7.43
N LYS A 33 -2.51 -5.29 -6.62
CA LYS A 33 -3.93 -5.04 -6.34
C LYS A 33 -4.65 -4.31 -7.46
N LEU A 34 -3.97 -3.36 -8.12
CA LEU A 34 -4.57 -2.54 -9.17
C LEU A 34 -4.32 -3.10 -10.57
N LEU A 35 -3.07 -3.44 -10.88
CA LEU A 35 -2.63 -3.89 -12.21
C LEU A 35 -2.52 -5.41 -12.35
N GLY A 36 -2.54 -6.16 -11.24
CA GLY A 36 -2.28 -7.61 -11.27
C GLY A 36 -0.83 -7.94 -11.64
N TRP A 37 0.09 -6.99 -11.45
CA TRP A 37 1.50 -7.18 -11.75
C TRP A 37 2.05 -8.37 -10.95
N TYR A 38 2.96 -9.13 -11.59
CA TYR A 38 3.67 -10.32 -11.10
C TYR A 38 2.80 -11.59 -10.94
N GLY A 39 1.56 -11.59 -11.44
CA GLY A 39 0.62 -12.70 -11.30
C GLY A 39 -0.38 -12.51 -10.15
N GLY A 40 -0.41 -11.31 -9.56
CA GLY A 40 -1.37 -10.89 -8.55
C GLY A 40 -2.84 -10.91 -9.00
N GLY A 41 -3.74 -10.71 -8.02
CA GLY A 41 -5.18 -10.83 -8.21
C GLY A 41 -5.80 -9.82 -9.18
N GLY A 42 -5.14 -8.68 -9.42
CA GLY A 42 -5.69 -7.59 -10.22
C GLY A 42 -6.89 -6.90 -9.57
N PHE A 43 -7.40 -5.87 -10.24
CA PHE A 43 -8.47 -5.04 -9.71
C PHE A 43 -9.74 -5.84 -9.41
N GLU A 44 -10.18 -6.69 -10.33
CA GLU A 44 -11.42 -7.46 -10.19
C GLU A 44 -11.39 -8.44 -9.02
N LYS A 45 -10.34 -9.26 -8.88
CA LYS A 45 -10.27 -10.22 -7.77
C LYS A 45 -10.08 -9.52 -6.43
N THR A 46 -9.36 -8.40 -6.41
CA THR A 46 -9.19 -7.60 -5.18
C THR A 46 -10.51 -6.97 -4.77
N MET A 47 -11.28 -6.41 -5.70
CA MET A 47 -12.61 -5.86 -5.44
C MET A 47 -13.60 -6.94 -5.01
N TYR A 48 -13.57 -8.10 -5.65
CA TYR A 48 -14.37 -9.26 -5.22
C TYR A 48 -14.01 -9.68 -3.80
N PHE A 49 -12.72 -9.76 -3.46
CA PHE A 49 -12.28 -10.06 -2.09
C PHE A 49 -12.77 -9.02 -1.08
N MET A 50 -12.68 -7.73 -1.40
CA MET A 50 -13.09 -6.67 -0.48
C MET A 50 -14.60 -6.61 -0.29
N THR A 51 -15.38 -6.81 -1.36
CA THR A 51 -16.85 -6.76 -1.30
C THR A 51 -17.47 -8.05 -0.76
N GLN A 52 -16.97 -9.22 -1.15
CA GLN A 52 -17.58 -10.51 -0.81
C GLN A 52 -17.00 -11.14 0.45
N ILE A 53 -15.69 -11.07 0.65
CA ILE A 53 -15.04 -11.73 1.80
C ILE A 53 -14.97 -10.79 3.00
N LYS A 54 -14.75 -9.50 2.74
CA LYS A 54 -14.66 -8.49 3.79
C LYS A 54 -15.94 -7.69 4.01
N ASN A 55 -17.00 -7.93 3.21
CA ASN A 55 -18.28 -7.19 3.27
C ASN A 55 -18.08 -5.67 3.30
N LEU A 56 -17.05 -5.18 2.61
CA LEU A 56 -16.80 -3.74 2.50
C LEU A 56 -17.61 -3.17 1.32
N PRO A 57 -18.20 -1.96 1.49
CA PRO A 57 -18.77 -1.22 0.38
C PRO A 57 -17.75 -1.06 -0.75
N TRP A 58 -18.20 -1.26 -1.99
CA TRP A 58 -17.32 -1.21 -3.17
C TRP A 58 -16.57 0.12 -3.29
N ILE A 59 -17.18 1.25 -2.92
CA ILE A 59 -16.53 2.57 -2.90
C ILE A 59 -15.31 2.59 -1.97
N LEU A 60 -15.42 2.00 -0.77
CA LEU A 60 -14.31 1.97 0.18
C LEU A 60 -13.20 1.03 -0.31
N GLY A 61 -13.57 -0.11 -0.91
CA GLY A 61 -12.60 -1.02 -1.52
C GLY A 61 -11.80 -0.35 -2.63
N PHE A 62 -12.49 0.32 -3.55
CA PHE A 62 -11.89 1.07 -4.64
C PHE A 62 -10.92 2.15 -4.13
N LEU A 63 -11.37 2.95 -3.17
CA LEU A 63 -10.57 4.05 -2.63
C LEU A 63 -9.29 3.53 -1.96
N VAL A 64 -9.37 2.41 -1.23
CA VAL A 64 -8.20 1.77 -0.62
C VAL A 64 -7.20 1.29 -1.66
N ILE A 65 -7.64 0.67 -2.76
CA ILE A 65 -6.75 0.18 -3.82
C ILE A 65 -6.02 1.36 -4.48
N ILE A 66 -6.75 2.44 -4.80
CA ILE A 66 -6.19 3.65 -5.40
C ILE A 66 -5.19 4.32 -4.44
N ILE A 67 -5.56 4.50 -3.16
CA ILE A 67 -4.65 5.08 -2.16
C ILE A 67 -3.42 4.20 -1.96
N GLU A 68 -3.54 2.87 -2.04
CA GLU A 68 -2.40 1.98 -1.84
C GLU A 68 -1.42 1.97 -3.02
N PHE A 69 -1.90 2.14 -4.25
CA PHE A 69 -1.03 2.30 -5.42
C PHE A 69 -0.44 3.72 -5.51
N PHE A 70 -1.28 4.74 -5.52
CA PHE A 70 -0.83 6.13 -5.67
C PHE A 70 -0.18 6.69 -4.40
N GLY A 71 -0.57 6.22 -3.22
CA GLY A 71 -0.02 6.69 -1.95
C GLY A 71 1.46 6.37 -1.79
N VAL A 72 1.93 5.26 -2.36
CA VAL A 72 3.35 4.92 -2.41
C VAL A 72 4.11 5.88 -3.34
N ILE A 73 3.53 6.24 -4.48
CA ILE A 73 4.10 7.20 -5.43
C ILE A 73 4.16 8.60 -4.80
N LEU A 74 3.10 9.01 -4.12
CA LEU A 74 3.03 10.27 -3.35
C LEU A 74 4.05 10.30 -2.22
N LEU A 75 4.25 9.17 -1.52
CA LEU A 75 5.26 9.03 -0.48
C LEU A 75 6.68 9.21 -1.04
N ALA A 76 6.97 8.61 -2.20
CA ALA A 76 8.24 8.77 -2.91
C ALA A 76 8.46 10.22 -3.38
N ALA A 77 7.41 10.86 -3.92
CA ALA A 77 7.43 12.27 -4.34
C ALA A 77 7.56 13.26 -3.16
N GLY A 78 7.47 12.77 -1.91
CA GLY A 78 7.60 13.62 -0.72
C GLY A 78 6.37 14.48 -0.43
N LEU A 79 5.24 14.19 -1.07
CA LEU A 79 3.97 14.92 -0.91
C LEU A 79 3.04 14.12 0.02
N HIS A 80 2.40 14.79 0.98
CA HIS A 80 1.46 14.18 1.94
C HIS A 80 2.02 12.96 2.72
N THR A 81 3.34 12.88 2.91
CA THR A 81 4.03 11.73 3.52
C THR A 81 3.51 11.35 4.90
N ARG A 82 3.05 12.33 5.70
CA ARG A 82 2.49 12.07 7.03
C ARG A 82 1.11 11.39 6.97
N LEU A 83 0.24 11.80 6.05
CA LEU A 83 -1.08 11.16 5.88
C LEU A 83 -0.91 9.75 5.33
N MET A 84 -0.01 9.58 4.36
CA MET A 84 0.31 8.26 3.82
C MET A 84 0.95 7.36 4.88
N ALA A 85 1.86 7.89 5.72
CA ALA A 85 2.44 7.15 6.83
C ALA A 85 1.38 6.66 7.82
N LEU A 86 0.42 7.52 8.20
CA LEU A 86 -0.71 7.10 9.06
C LEU A 86 -1.53 5.98 8.42
N PHE A 87 -1.82 6.09 7.12
CA PHE A 87 -2.55 5.06 6.38
C PHE A 87 -1.79 3.71 6.36
N PHE A 88 -0.49 3.74 6.06
CA PHE A 88 0.36 2.53 6.10
C PHE A 88 0.47 1.97 7.51
N SER A 89 0.67 2.81 8.54
CA SER A 89 0.71 2.36 9.94
C SER A 89 -0.60 1.71 10.38
N PHE A 90 -1.75 2.27 10.01
CA PHE A 90 -3.05 1.66 10.29
C PHE A 90 -3.19 0.29 9.62
N LYS A 91 -2.75 0.17 8.36
CA LYS A 91 -2.70 -1.12 7.64
C LYS A 91 -1.82 -2.11 8.40
N PHE A 92 -0.58 -1.75 8.71
CA PHE A 92 0.36 -2.59 9.47
C PHE A 92 -0.19 -3.01 10.85
N HIS A 93 -0.84 -2.11 11.58
CA HIS A 93 -1.47 -2.42 12.86
C HIS A 93 -2.59 -3.46 12.70
N ARG A 94 -3.42 -3.32 11.65
CA ARG A 94 -4.45 -4.32 11.29
C ARG A 94 -3.82 -5.67 10.96
N TYR A 95 -2.65 -5.70 10.33
CA TYR A 95 -1.89 -6.93 10.09
C TYR A 95 -1.34 -7.55 11.37
N HIS A 96 -0.88 -6.75 12.34
CA HIS A 96 -0.41 -7.30 13.62
C HIS A 96 -1.52 -8.05 14.38
N HIS A 97 -2.75 -7.53 14.32
CA HIS A 97 -3.91 -8.19 14.95
C HIS A 97 -4.37 -9.47 14.22
N SER A 98 -4.05 -9.62 12.93
CA SER A 98 -4.45 -10.79 12.13
C SER A 98 -3.21 -11.64 11.87
N ARG A 99 -3.02 -12.75 12.60
CA ARG A 99 -1.89 -13.70 12.45
C ARG A 99 -1.81 -14.37 11.07
N TYR A 100 -1.52 -13.61 10.02
CA TYR A 100 -1.31 -14.08 8.65
C TYR A 100 0.01 -13.50 8.12
N LEU A 101 1.11 -14.08 8.61
CA LEU A 101 2.49 -13.81 8.19
C LEU A 101 2.75 -14.10 6.69
N GLY A 102 1.83 -14.73 5.98
CA GLY A 102 2.00 -15.12 4.57
C GLY A 102 1.69 -14.06 3.51
N GLN A 103 0.92 -13.01 3.81
CA GLN A 103 0.48 -12.05 2.78
C GLN A 103 1.51 -10.98 2.41
N TRP A 104 2.57 -10.82 3.21
CA TRP A 104 3.57 -9.76 3.05
C TRP A 104 4.66 -10.07 2.01
N PHE A 105 4.82 -11.34 1.62
CA PHE A 105 5.87 -11.77 0.67
C PHE A 105 5.45 -12.92 -0.28
N PHE A 106 4.35 -13.65 -0.03
CA PHE A 106 4.05 -14.90 -0.73
C PHE A 106 2.62 -14.94 -1.31
N TYR A 107 2.40 -14.36 -2.48
CA TYR A 107 1.34 -14.87 -3.36
C TYR A 107 1.78 -15.14 -4.81
N GLU A 108 3.09 -15.06 -5.11
CA GLU A 108 3.63 -15.23 -6.48
C GLU A 108 4.67 -16.34 -6.66
N LEU A 109 4.92 -17.18 -5.63
CA LEU A 109 5.68 -18.43 -5.81
C LEU A 109 4.84 -19.70 -5.60
N GLY A 110 3.51 -19.58 -5.49
CA GLY A 110 2.70 -20.62 -4.85
C GLY A 110 1.47 -21.15 -5.59
N ARG A 111 1.22 -20.80 -6.86
CA ARG A 111 0.16 -21.47 -7.63
C ARG A 111 0.53 -21.76 -9.09
N CYS A 112 1.74 -22.26 -9.29
CA CYS A 112 1.95 -23.38 -10.20
C CYS A 112 1.54 -24.64 -9.41
N ARG A 113 0.24 -25.02 -9.45
CA ARG A 113 -0.37 -26.32 -9.10
C ARG A 113 -1.77 -26.14 -8.49
N ARG A 114 -2.75 -25.88 -9.34
CA ARG A 114 -3.86 -26.80 -9.64
C ARG A 114 -4.78 -26.15 -10.66
#